data_AF-A0A1E4TIX4-F1
#
_entry.id   AF-A0A1E4TIX4-F1
#
_cell.length_a   1.000
_cell.length_b   1.000
_cell.length_c   1.000
_cell.angle_alpha   90.00
_cell.angle_beta   90.00
_cell.angle_gamma   90.00
#
_symmetry.space_group_name_H-M   'P 1'
#
loop_
_entity.id
_entity.type
_entity.pdbx_description
1 polymer ?
#
loop_
_entity_poly.entity_id
_entity_poly.type
_entity_poly.pdbx_seq_one_letter_code
_entity_poly.pdbx_strand_id
1 'polypeptide(L)'
;MSDVWGSDEEFHDHKNLHERHYNSGYLEGVTKGKNNGLQRGFDDGYTVGSGLALKVGRIFGILQGLNNTKLIEQAKIELNVNNLFSKEYFDIEKAQQLYENEHPLVEKWESIVEELFTPST
;
A
#
# COMPACT_ATOMS: atom_id res chain seq x y z
N MET A 1 50.40 24.60 -45.15
CA MET A 1 49.00 24.46 -44.75
C MET A 1 48.61 23.00 -44.81
N SER A 2 48.49 22.36 -43.65
CA SER A 2 47.47 21.34 -43.39
C SER A 2 47.51 21.08 -41.89
N ASP A 3 46.37 21.35 -41.29
CA ASP A 3 46.02 21.21 -39.89
C ASP A 3 46.21 19.74 -39.43
N VAL A 4 47.06 19.50 -38.42
CA VAL A 4 47.38 18.16 -37.88
C VAL A 4 46.97 18.05 -36.41
N TRP A 5 46.05 18.88 -35.92
CA TRP A 5 45.61 18.82 -34.52
C TRP A 5 44.16 19.28 -34.34
N GLY A 6 43.19 18.38 -34.54
CA GLY A 6 41.80 18.71 -34.24
C GLY A 6 40.71 17.63 -34.35
N SER A 7 41.00 16.39 -34.76
CA SER A 7 39.93 15.41 -35.01
C SER A 7 39.74 14.31 -33.95
N ASP A 8 40.74 14.01 -33.11
CA ASP A 8 40.69 12.81 -32.25
C ASP A 8 40.19 13.10 -30.83
N GLU A 9 40.38 14.31 -30.30
CA GLU A 9 39.95 14.68 -28.94
C GLU A 9 38.42 14.91 -28.84
N GLU A 10 37.83 15.62 -29.81
CA GLU A 10 36.37 15.85 -29.81
C GLU A 10 35.56 14.58 -30.08
N PHE A 11 36.07 13.66 -30.91
CA PHE A 11 35.39 12.40 -31.22
C PHE A 11 35.40 11.42 -30.04
N HIS A 12 36.46 11.39 -29.24
CA HIS A 12 36.52 10.56 -28.03
C HIS A 12 35.58 11.07 -26.93
N ASP A 13 35.49 12.37 -26.72
CA ASP A 13 34.62 12.91 -25.67
C ASP A 13 33.13 12.74 -26.01
N HIS A 14 32.76 12.90 -27.29
CA HIS A 14 31.39 12.66 -27.75
C HIS A 14 30.98 11.19 -27.58
N LYS A 15 31.87 10.23 -27.88
CA LYS A 15 31.59 8.80 -27.73
C LYS A 15 31.44 8.40 -26.26
N ASN A 16 32.33 8.90 -25.41
CA ASN A 16 32.27 8.70 -23.96
C ASN A 16 31.03 9.35 -23.33
N LEU A 17 30.60 10.51 -23.83
CA LEU A 17 29.33 11.13 -23.42
C LEU A 17 28.14 10.26 -23.85
N HIS A 18 28.11 9.79 -25.09
CA HIS A 18 27.02 8.95 -25.59
C HIS A 18 26.90 7.63 -24.82
N GLU A 19 28.01 6.96 -24.54
CA GLU A 19 28.04 5.72 -23.76
C GLU A 19 27.63 5.95 -22.29
N ARG A 20 28.07 7.05 -21.68
CA ARG A 20 27.64 7.44 -20.33
C ARG A 20 26.14 7.73 -20.27
N HIS A 21 25.59 8.48 -21.23
CA HIS A 21 24.17 8.79 -21.29
C HIS A 21 23.31 7.56 -21.62
N TYR A 22 23.78 6.67 -22.49
CA TYR A 22 23.10 5.41 -22.80
C TYR A 22 23.06 4.47 -21.59
N ASN A 23 24.20 4.28 -20.90
CA ASN A 23 24.27 3.47 -19.68
C ASN A 23 23.46 4.09 -18.55
N SER A 24 23.52 5.41 -18.38
CA SER A 24 22.69 6.14 -17.41
C SER A 24 21.21 5.98 -17.72
N GLY A 25 20.79 6.14 -18.98
CA GLY A 25 19.39 6.01 -19.39
C GLY A 25 18.85 4.58 -19.25
N TYR A 26 19.68 3.57 -19.53
CA TYR A 26 19.32 2.16 -19.31
C TYR A 26 19.20 1.82 -17.82
N LEU A 27 20.17 2.23 -16.99
CA LEU A 27 20.11 2.09 -15.53
C LEU A 27 18.90 2.81 -14.96
N GLU A 28 18.64 4.03 -15.41
CA GLU A 28 17.50 4.83 -14.99
C GLU A 28 16.18 4.20 -15.44
N GLY A 29 16.11 3.64 -16.65
CA GLY A 29 14.94 2.91 -17.16
C GLY A 29 14.64 1.63 -16.36
N VAL A 30 15.66 0.82 -16.04
CA VAL A 30 15.51 -0.37 -15.20
C VAL A 30 15.12 0.00 -13.77
N THR A 31 15.73 1.05 -13.22
CA THR A 31 15.42 1.54 -11.86
C THR A 31 14.01 2.10 -11.79
N LYS A 32 13.61 2.94 -12.75
CA LYS A 32 12.24 3.48 -12.86
C LYS A 32 11.21 2.37 -13.07
N GLY A 33 11.49 1.38 -13.92
CA GLY A 33 10.60 0.24 -14.15
C GLY A 33 10.33 -0.56 -12.89
N LYS A 34 11.36 -0.85 -12.10
CA LYS A 34 11.23 -1.54 -10.80
C LYS A 34 10.50 -0.69 -9.76
N ASN A 35 10.77 0.62 -9.72
CA ASN A 35 10.16 1.52 -8.75
C ASN A 35 8.67 1.76 -9.04
N ASN A 36 8.29 1.85 -10.32
CA ASN A 36 6.90 2.04 -10.73
C ASN A 36 6.01 0.85 -10.35
N GLY A 37 6.51 -0.38 -10.46
CA GLY A 37 5.77 -1.57 -10.03
C GLY A 37 5.58 -1.62 -8.52
N LEU A 38 6.63 -1.28 -7.76
CA LEU A 38 6.58 -1.22 -6.29
C LEU A 38 5.60 -0.14 -5.81
N GLN A 39 5.67 1.06 -6.39
CA GLN A 39 4.82 2.18 -6.01
C GLN A 39 3.35 1.90 -6.31
N ARG A 40 3.03 1.35 -7.49
CA ARG A 40 1.64 0.93 -7.79
C ARG A 40 1.13 -0.10 -6.80
N GLY A 41 1.92 -1.13 -6.51
CA GLY A 41 1.53 -2.14 -5.52
C GLY A 41 1.33 -1.54 -4.11
N PHE A 42 2.10 -0.53 -3.74
CA PHE A 42 1.91 0.21 -2.50
C PHE A 42 0.63 1.05 -2.54
N ASP A 43 0.40 1.84 -3.58
CA ASP A 43 -0.78 2.71 -3.71
C ASP A 43 -2.08 1.88 -3.70
N ASP A 44 -2.09 0.75 -4.41
CA ASP A 44 -3.21 -0.19 -4.45
C ASP A 44 -3.44 -0.82 -3.06
N GLY A 45 -2.39 -1.26 -2.37
CA GLY A 45 -2.50 -1.82 -1.02
C GLY A 45 -2.87 -0.78 0.05
N TYR A 46 -2.41 0.46 -0.10
CA TYR A 46 -2.63 1.54 0.85
C TYR A 46 -4.08 2.00 0.85
N THR A 47 -4.68 2.17 -0.32
CA THR A 47 -6.11 2.54 -0.43
C THR A 47 -7.00 1.51 0.27
N VAL A 48 -6.79 0.23 -0.03
CA VAL A 48 -7.46 -0.91 0.61
C VAL A 48 -7.24 -0.95 2.12
N GLY A 49 -5.98 -0.86 2.57
CA GLY A 49 -5.65 -0.92 3.99
C GLY A 49 -6.18 0.27 4.79
N SER A 50 -6.21 1.47 4.19
CA SER A 50 -6.68 2.69 4.83
C SER A 50 -8.19 2.66 5.12
N GLY A 51 -8.99 2.15 4.19
CA GLY A 51 -10.44 2.00 4.37
C GLY A 51 -10.76 1.03 5.51
N LEU A 52 -10.05 -0.10 5.57
CA LEU A 52 -10.19 -1.07 6.65
C LEU A 52 -9.73 -0.51 8.00
N ALA A 53 -8.58 0.15 8.04
CA ALA A 53 -8.04 0.77 9.26
C ALA A 53 -8.99 1.83 9.82
N LEU A 54 -9.68 2.59 8.95
CA LEU A 54 -10.70 3.56 9.36
C LEU A 54 -11.88 2.89 10.08
N LYS A 55 -12.43 1.80 9.52
CA LYS A 55 -13.54 1.05 10.13
C LYS A 55 -13.14 0.44 11.47
N VAL A 56 -11.99 -0.24 11.51
CA VAL A 56 -11.45 -0.84 12.74
C VAL A 56 -11.20 0.23 13.81
N GLY A 57 -10.61 1.37 13.44
CA GLY A 57 -10.37 2.50 14.34
C GLY A 57 -11.66 3.06 14.94
N ARG A 58 -12.74 3.17 14.14
CA ARG A 58 -14.05 3.60 14.61
C ARG A 58 -14.64 2.64 15.64
N ILE A 59 -14.59 1.33 15.37
CA ILE A 59 -15.04 0.30 16.32
C ILE A 59 -14.30 0.44 17.66
N PHE A 60 -12.96 0.53 17.61
CA PHE A 60 -12.17 0.71 18.82
C PHE A 60 -12.49 2.00 19.56
N GLY A 61 -12.69 3.11 18.85
CA GLY A 61 -13.08 4.39 19.44
C GLY A 61 -14.41 4.30 20.20
N ILE A 62 -15.40 3.61 19.65
CA ILE A 62 -16.70 3.42 20.31
C ILE A 62 -16.57 2.51 21.54
N LEU A 63 -15.88 1.37 21.41
CA LEU A 63 -15.65 0.46 22.54
C LEU A 63 -14.87 1.13 23.68
N GLN A 64 -13.89 1.98 23.35
CA GLN A 64 -13.16 2.80 24.32
C GLN A 64 -14.06 3.85 25.00
N GLY A 65 -14.93 4.51 24.24
CA GLY A 65 -15.91 5.47 24.78
C GLY A 65 -16.88 4.83 25.78
N LEU A 66 -17.27 3.57 25.55
CA LEU A 66 -18.12 2.77 26.45
C LEU A 66 -17.34 2.16 27.64
N ASN A 67 -16.02 2.37 27.71
CA ASN A 67 -15.12 1.85 28.73
C ASN A 67 -15.20 0.31 28.92
N ASN A 68 -15.56 -0.43 27.86
CA ASN A 68 -15.77 -1.86 27.93
C ASN A 68 -14.47 -2.63 27.66
N THR A 69 -13.63 -2.74 28.69
CA THR A 69 -12.27 -3.31 28.61
C THR A 69 -12.25 -4.76 28.09
N LYS A 70 -13.25 -5.57 28.43
CA LYS A 70 -13.36 -6.96 27.97
C LYS A 70 -13.57 -7.05 26.45
N LEU A 71 -14.47 -6.25 25.91
CA LEU A 71 -14.73 -6.23 24.46
C LEU A 71 -13.53 -5.68 23.69
N ILE A 72 -12.81 -4.70 24.27
CA ILE A 72 -11.59 -4.16 23.66
C ILE A 72 -10.51 -5.24 23.54
N GLU A 73 -10.31 -6.06 24.57
CA GLU A 73 -9.33 -7.16 24.53
C GLU A 73 -9.69 -8.21 23.48
N GLN A 74 -10.97 -8.58 23.40
CA GLN A 74 -11.46 -9.51 22.36
C GLN A 74 -11.30 -8.94 20.96
N ALA A 75 -11.68 -7.67 20.75
CA ALA A 75 -11.52 -6.97 19.48
C ALA A 75 -10.04 -6.89 19.06
N LYS A 76 -9.10 -6.69 20.00
CA LYS A 76 -7.65 -6.68 19.69
C LYS A 76 -7.14 -8.03 19.18
N ILE A 77 -7.68 -9.13 19.70
CA ILE A 77 -7.30 -10.48 19.27
C ILE A 77 -7.90 -10.77 17.90
N GLU A 78 -9.20 -10.48 17.72
CA GLU A 78 -9.92 -10.81 16.49
C GLU A 78 -9.59 -9.87 15.32
N LEU A 79 -9.49 -8.55 15.56
CA LEU A 79 -9.17 -7.54 14.55
C LEU A 79 -7.65 -7.30 14.43
N ASN A 80 -6.85 -8.32 14.70
CA ASN A 80 -5.41 -8.26 14.49
C ASN A 80 -5.11 -8.15 12.98
N VAL A 81 -4.12 -7.35 12.60
CA VAL A 81 -3.61 -7.20 11.23
C VAL A 81 -3.39 -8.56 10.56
N ASN A 82 -2.82 -9.54 11.27
CA ASN A 82 -2.59 -10.87 10.71
C ASN A 82 -3.88 -11.64 10.37
N ASN A 83 -4.97 -11.36 11.09
CA ASN A 83 -6.27 -11.98 10.88
C ASN A 83 -7.08 -11.25 9.80
N LEU A 84 -6.95 -9.92 9.75
CA LEU A 84 -7.58 -9.04 8.76
C LEU A 84 -6.97 -9.18 7.36
N PHE A 85 -5.67 -9.43 7.30
CA PHE A 85 -4.92 -9.67 6.06
C PHE A 85 -4.52 -11.13 5.92
N SER A 86 -5.31 -12.05 6.49
CA SER A 86 -5.05 -13.48 6.32
C SER A 86 -5.10 -13.83 4.83
N LYS A 87 -4.36 -14.87 4.45
CA LYS A 87 -4.27 -15.34 3.06
C LYS A 87 -5.65 -15.72 2.47
N GLU A 88 -6.65 -15.94 3.32
CA GLU A 88 -8.03 -16.25 2.94
C GLU A 88 -8.77 -15.04 2.37
N TYR A 89 -8.39 -13.83 2.78
CA TYR A 89 -9.01 -12.57 2.34
C TYR A 89 -8.17 -11.83 1.30
N PHE A 90 -6.86 -12.12 1.24
CA PHE A 90 -5.91 -11.46 0.33
C PHE A 90 -5.81 -12.17 -1.03
N ASP A 91 -6.91 -12.19 -1.79
CA ASP A 91 -6.89 -12.57 -3.21
C ASP A 91 -6.80 -11.30 -4.06
N ILE A 92 -5.76 -11.17 -4.89
CA ILE A 92 -5.44 -9.94 -5.64
C ILE A 92 -6.61 -9.49 -6.53
N GLU A 93 -7.43 -10.42 -7.03
CA GLU A 93 -8.60 -10.11 -7.86
C GLU A 93 -9.83 -9.68 -7.05
N LYS A 94 -9.93 -10.10 -5.78
CA LYS A 94 -11.05 -9.77 -4.89
C LYS A 94 -10.75 -8.60 -3.96
N ALA A 95 -9.47 -8.26 -3.78
CA ALA A 95 -9.03 -7.24 -2.83
C ALA A 95 -9.60 -5.84 -3.08
N GLN A 96 -9.91 -5.50 -4.34
CA GLN A 96 -10.50 -4.20 -4.66
C GLN A 96 -12.01 -4.11 -4.34
N GLN A 97 -12.77 -5.21 -4.45
CA GLN A 97 -14.22 -5.21 -4.19
C GLN A 97 -14.60 -5.64 -2.77
N LEU A 98 -13.89 -6.61 -2.17
CA LEU A 98 -14.20 -7.09 -0.82
C LEU A 98 -13.87 -6.06 0.27
N TYR A 99 -12.84 -5.25 0.09
CA TYR A 99 -12.35 -4.36 1.15
C TYR A 99 -13.00 -2.98 1.17
N GLU A 100 -13.72 -2.58 0.12
CA GLU A 100 -14.61 -1.42 0.21
C GLU A 100 -15.85 -1.74 1.08
N ASN A 101 -16.42 -2.95 0.98
CA ASN A 101 -17.77 -3.19 1.51
C ASN A 101 -17.93 -4.36 2.50
N GLU A 102 -17.16 -5.45 2.45
CA GLU A 102 -17.56 -6.68 3.16
C GLU A 102 -16.35 -7.45 3.74
N HIS A 103 -15.76 -6.92 4.83
CA HIS A 103 -14.89 -7.75 5.65
C HIS A 103 -15.73 -8.44 6.74
N PRO A 104 -15.89 -9.78 6.75
CA PRO A 104 -16.83 -10.48 7.64
C PRO A 104 -16.58 -10.21 9.13
N LEU A 105 -15.31 -10.11 9.53
CA LEU A 105 -14.96 -9.74 10.91
C LEU A 105 -15.36 -8.30 11.24
N VAL A 106 -15.16 -7.35 10.32
CA VAL A 106 -15.52 -5.94 10.57
C VAL A 106 -17.03 -5.80 10.69
N GLU A 107 -17.79 -6.46 9.81
CA GLU A 107 -19.26 -6.44 9.84
C GLU A 107 -19.82 -7.04 11.14
N LYS A 108 -19.26 -8.17 11.60
CA LYS A 108 -19.58 -8.75 12.92
C LYS A 108 -19.41 -7.72 14.04
N TRP A 109 -18.29 -7.00 14.05
CA TRP A 109 -17.98 -6.03 15.10
C TRP A 109 -18.76 -4.73 14.94
N GLU A 110 -19.10 -4.30 13.72
CA GLU A 110 -20.02 -3.19 13.47
C GLU A 110 -21.42 -3.53 14.02
N SER A 111 -21.91 -4.75 13.82
CA SER A 111 -23.20 -5.21 14.35
C SER A 111 -23.21 -5.21 15.88
N ILE A 112 -22.15 -5.71 16.52
CA ILE A 112 -22.01 -5.68 17.99
C ILE A 112 -22.03 -4.23 18.51
N VAL A 113 -21.36 -3.32 17.81
CA VAL A 113 -21.33 -1.90 18.19
C VAL A 113 -22.70 -1.23 17.98
N GLU A 114 -23.42 -1.57 16.92
CA GLU A 114 -24.79 -1.09 16.69
C GLU A 114 -25.77 -1.59 17.74
N GLU A 115 -25.70 -2.88 18.12
CA GLU A 115 -26.53 -3.43 19.20
C GLU A 115 -26.29 -2.71 20.53
N LEU A 116 -25.05 -2.30 20.82
CA LEU A 116 -24.72 -1.49 22.01
C LEU A 116 -25.30 -0.07 21.95
N PHE A 117 -25.62 0.43 20.75
CA PHE A 117 -26.19 1.75 20.51
C PHE A 117 -27.71 1.77 20.42
N THR A 118 -28.36 0.65 20.09
CA THR A 118 -29.82 0.50 20.15
C THR A 118 -30.23 -0.07 21.51
N PRO A 119 -30.57 0.75 22.51
CA PRO A 119 -31.22 0.23 23.70
C PRO A 119 -32.55 -0.39 23.28
N SER A 120 -32.70 -1.70 23.50
CA SER A 120 -33.99 -2.40 23.40
C SER A 120 -35.05 -1.59 24.14
N THR A 121 -36.07 -1.13 23.42
CA THR A 121 -37.30 -0.56 24.00
C THR A 121 -38.04 -1.59 24.83
#